data_AF-A0ABD0R5W2-F1
#
_entry.id   AF-A0ABD0R5W2-F1
#
_cell.length_a   1.000
_cell.length_b   1.000
_cell.length_c   1.000
_cell.angle_alpha   90.00
_cell.angle_beta   90.00
_cell.angle_gamma   90.00
#
_symmetry.space_group_name_H-M   'P 1'
#
loop_
_entity.id
_entity.type
_entity.pdbx_description
1 polymer ?
#
loop_
_entity_poly.entity_id
_entity_poly.type
_entity_poly.pdbx_seq_one_letter_code
_entity_poly.pdbx_strand_id
1 'polypeptide(L)'
;MKGGGYESEDAYQNAELVFLDIHNIHVMRESLRKLKEVVYPNIEESHWLSNLESTHWLEHIKLILAGALRIADKVESGKTSVVVHCSDGWDRTPQLTSLALIMLDSYYRTIRGFQILLEKEWLSFGHRFQQ
;
A
#
# COMPACT_ATOMS: atom_id res chain seq x y z
N MET A 1 9.24 2.69 -24.06
CA MET A 1 9.52 2.40 -22.64
C MET A 1 10.09 3.66 -21.99
N LYS A 2 9.56 4.10 -20.84
CA LYS A 2 10.04 5.28 -20.12
C LYS A 2 11.12 4.87 -19.11
N GLY A 3 12.32 4.50 -19.57
CA GLY A 3 13.59 4.41 -18.80
C GLY A 3 13.68 3.60 -17.49
N GLY A 4 12.58 3.21 -16.84
CA GLY A 4 12.54 2.41 -15.61
C GLY A 4 12.26 0.93 -15.89
N GLY A 5 12.06 0.15 -14.82
CA GLY A 5 11.85 -1.28 -14.91
C GLY A 5 11.77 -1.94 -13.53
N TYR A 6 12.17 -3.20 -13.47
CA TYR A 6 12.26 -4.02 -12.27
C TYR A 6 13.52 -4.90 -12.34
N GLU A 7 13.90 -5.48 -11.22
CA GLU A 7 15.06 -6.35 -11.07
C GLU A 7 14.83 -7.68 -11.80
N SER A 8 15.55 -7.92 -12.90
CA SER A 8 15.47 -9.20 -13.62
C SER A 8 16.26 -10.31 -12.91
N GLU A 9 15.81 -11.56 -13.06
CA GLU A 9 16.46 -12.72 -12.45
C GLU A 9 17.93 -12.89 -12.90
N ASP A 10 18.24 -12.58 -14.16
CA ASP A 10 19.60 -12.64 -14.69
C ASP A 10 20.55 -11.65 -14.00
N ALA A 11 20.05 -10.46 -13.66
CA ALA A 11 20.83 -9.40 -13.02
C ALA A 11 20.88 -9.56 -11.49
N TYR A 12 19.84 -10.14 -10.89
CA TYR A 12 19.66 -10.27 -9.45
C TYR A 12 19.42 -11.74 -9.05
N GLN A 13 20.43 -12.58 -9.26
CA GLN A 13 20.35 -14.04 -9.11
C GLN A 13 19.92 -14.54 -7.72
N ASN A 14 20.09 -13.72 -6.68
CA ASN A 14 19.75 -14.05 -5.30
C ASN A 14 18.49 -13.30 -4.80
N ALA A 15 17.70 -12.74 -5.71
CA ALA A 15 16.48 -12.01 -5.38
C ALA A 15 15.26 -12.69 -6.01
N GLU A 16 14.19 -12.84 -5.23
CA GLU A 16 12.86 -13.25 -5.72
C GLU A 16 12.01 -11.99 -5.91
N LEU A 17 11.62 -11.67 -7.14
CA LEU A 17 10.76 -10.54 -7.44
C LEU A 17 9.27 -10.93 -7.37
N VAL A 18 8.50 -10.12 -6.65
CA VAL A 18 7.06 -10.34 -6.46
C VAL A 18 6.28 -9.07 -6.78
N PHE A 19 5.30 -9.17 -7.68
CA PHE A 19 4.32 -8.11 -7.91
C PHE A 19 3.16 -8.21 -6.92
N LEU A 20 2.71 -7.06 -6.41
CA LEU A 20 1.64 -6.94 -5.40
C LEU A 20 0.33 -6.40 -5.98
N ASP A 21 0.28 -6.10 -7.27
CA ASP A 21 -0.91 -5.64 -8.02
C ASP A 21 -1.62 -4.39 -7.43
N ILE A 22 -0.87 -3.57 -6.68
CA ILE A 22 -1.36 -2.29 -6.16
C ILE A 22 -1.26 -1.23 -7.26
N HIS A 23 -2.42 -0.75 -7.67
CA HIS A 23 -2.58 0.22 -8.75
C HIS A 23 -2.00 1.61 -8.40
N ASN A 24 -1.80 2.43 -9.43
CA ASN A 24 -1.26 3.78 -9.29
C ASN A 24 -2.28 4.77 -8.70
N ILE A 25 -1.82 5.99 -8.41
CA ILE A 25 -2.62 7.07 -7.79
C ILE A 25 -3.87 7.45 -8.58
N HIS A 26 -3.89 7.27 -9.91
CA HIS A 26 -5.04 7.63 -10.74
C HIS A 26 -6.20 6.66 -10.51
N VAL A 27 -5.90 5.37 -10.38
CA VAL A 27 -6.90 4.34 -10.06
C VAL A 27 -7.46 4.55 -8.66
N MET A 28 -6.59 4.83 -7.67
CA MET A 28 -7.02 5.09 -6.31
C MET A 28 -7.92 6.33 -6.20
N ARG A 29 -7.59 7.40 -6.94
CA ARG A 29 -8.41 8.63 -7.01
C ARG A 29 -9.79 8.35 -7.59
N GLU A 30 -9.86 7.57 -8.65
CA GLU A 30 -11.12 7.18 -9.29
C GLU A 30 -11.97 6.29 -8.38
N SER A 31 -11.35 5.32 -7.69
CA SER A 31 -12.01 4.47 -6.71
C SER A 31 -12.65 5.28 -5.58
N LEU A 32 -11.92 6.24 -4.99
CA LEU A 32 -12.45 7.13 -3.96
C LEU A 32 -13.57 8.03 -4.48
N ARG A 33 -13.46 8.54 -5.72
CA ARG A 33 -14.51 9.35 -6.35
C ARG A 33 -15.82 8.56 -6.42
N LYS A 34 -15.79 7.32 -6.93
CA LYS A 34 -16.95 6.44 -6.99
C LYS A 34 -17.51 6.13 -5.60
N LEU A 35 -16.64 5.83 -4.63
CA LEU A 35 -17.07 5.59 -3.25
C LEU A 35 -17.84 6.79 -2.69
N LYS A 36 -17.33 8.01 -2.89
CA LYS A 36 -18.00 9.24 -2.43
C LYS A 36 -19.42 9.37 -3.00
N GLU A 37 -19.62 9.03 -4.27
CA GLU A 37 -20.93 9.07 -4.93
C GLU A 37 -21.91 8.05 -4.37
N VAL A 38 -21.41 6.89 -3.93
CA VAL A 38 -22.25 5.82 -3.34
C VAL A 38 -22.65 6.13 -1.89
N VAL A 39 -21.83 6.89 -1.14
CA VAL A 39 -22.04 7.08 0.31
C VAL A 39 -22.66 8.43 0.70
N TYR A 40 -22.65 9.43 -0.18
CA TYR A 40 -23.08 10.79 0.16
C TYR A 40 -23.86 11.46 -0.98
N PRO A 41 -24.98 12.17 -0.72
CA PRO A 41 -25.52 12.49 0.61
C PRO A 41 -26.36 11.38 1.26
N ASN A 42 -26.89 10.44 0.48
CA ASN A 42 -27.70 9.33 0.96
C ASN A 42 -27.22 8.02 0.33
N ILE A 43 -27.38 6.92 1.06
CA ILE A 43 -27.01 5.57 0.60
C ILE A 43 -28.24 4.90 -0.02
N GLU A 44 -28.06 4.26 -1.18
CA GLU A 44 -29.07 3.39 -1.79
C GLU A 44 -28.93 1.96 -1.25
N GLU A 45 -29.74 1.62 -0.24
CA GLU A 45 -29.65 0.35 0.49
C GLU A 45 -29.90 -0.90 -0.39
N SER A 46 -30.81 -0.81 -1.37
CA SER A 46 -31.17 -1.94 -2.24
C SER A 46 -30.02 -2.47 -3.09
N HIS A 47 -29.05 -1.62 -3.41
CA HIS A 47 -27.90 -1.94 -4.24
C HIS A 47 -26.56 -1.68 -3.54
N TRP A 48 -26.56 -1.57 -2.20
CA TRP A 48 -25.37 -1.22 -1.42
C TRP A 48 -24.14 -2.06 -1.78
N LEU A 49 -24.25 -3.38 -1.75
CA LEU A 49 -23.11 -4.27 -1.98
C LEU A 49 -22.55 -4.17 -3.41
N SER A 50 -23.42 -4.15 -4.43
CA SER A 50 -23.00 -3.99 -5.83
C SER A 50 -22.43 -2.60 -6.10
N ASN A 51 -23.02 -1.56 -5.51
CA ASN A 51 -22.54 -0.19 -5.64
C ASN A 51 -21.15 -0.07 -5.00
N LEU A 52 -20.95 -0.62 -3.80
CA LEU A 52 -19.65 -0.67 -3.14
C LEU A 52 -18.61 -1.47 -3.94
N GLU A 53 -18.97 -2.64 -4.45
CA GLU A 53 -18.09 -3.48 -5.27
C GLU A 53 -17.61 -2.73 -6.52
N SER A 54 -18.50 -2.00 -7.20
CA SER A 54 -18.17 -1.22 -8.41
C SER A 54 -17.15 -0.09 -8.18
N THR A 55 -16.90 0.28 -6.92
CA THR A 55 -15.87 1.26 -6.53
C THR A 55 -14.48 0.65 -6.50
N HIS A 56 -14.36 -0.67 -6.31
CA HIS A 56 -13.12 -1.38 -6.00
C HIS A 56 -12.37 -0.90 -4.75
N TRP A 57 -12.97 -0.03 -3.92
CA TRP A 57 -12.26 0.58 -2.79
C TRP A 57 -11.76 -0.46 -1.79
N LEU A 58 -12.64 -1.39 -1.38
CA LEU A 58 -12.26 -2.46 -0.47
C LEU A 58 -11.30 -3.47 -1.09
N GLU A 59 -11.34 -3.65 -2.42
CA GLU A 59 -10.37 -4.47 -3.14
C GLU A 59 -8.97 -3.84 -3.07
N HIS A 60 -8.86 -2.53 -3.26
CA HIS A 60 -7.58 -1.82 -3.12
C HIS A 60 -7.04 -1.88 -1.68
N ILE A 61 -7.90 -1.68 -0.68
CA ILE A 61 -7.50 -1.84 0.73
C ILE A 61 -7.02 -3.27 1.02
N LYS A 62 -7.74 -4.28 0.51
CA LYS A 62 -7.34 -5.69 0.62
C LYS A 62 -5.95 -5.92 0.02
N LEU A 63 -5.67 -5.41 -1.18
CA LEU A 63 -4.37 -5.58 -1.84
C LEU A 63 -3.23 -4.92 -1.06
N ILE A 64 -3.44 -3.71 -0.54
CA ILE A 64 -2.45 -3.01 0.29
C ILE A 64 -2.14 -3.81 1.57
N LEU A 65 -3.18 -4.24 2.29
CA LEU A 65 -3.01 -5.04 3.52
C LEU A 65 -2.39 -6.41 3.25
N ALA A 66 -2.80 -7.09 2.17
CA ALA A 66 -2.23 -8.37 1.77
C ALA A 66 -0.75 -8.23 1.38
N GLY A 67 -0.38 -7.16 0.68
CA GLY A 67 1.01 -6.85 0.36
C GLY A 67 1.85 -6.65 1.62
N ALA A 68 1.37 -5.83 2.57
CA ALA A 68 2.03 -5.61 3.85
C ALA A 68 2.16 -6.90 4.68
N LEU A 69 1.12 -7.73 4.70
CA LEU A 69 1.14 -9.03 5.37
C LEU A 69 2.22 -9.95 4.78
N ARG A 70 2.35 -10.01 3.44
CA ARG A 70 3.39 -10.81 2.78
C ARG A 70 4.79 -10.33 3.15
N ILE A 71 5.00 -9.02 3.24
CA ILE A 71 6.27 -8.41 3.69
C ILE A 71 6.56 -8.82 5.13
N ALA A 72 5.59 -8.64 6.03
CA ALA A 72 5.75 -8.98 7.44
C ALA A 72 6.03 -10.48 7.65
N ASP A 73 5.30 -11.37 6.96
CA ASP A 73 5.50 -12.82 7.06
C ASP A 73 6.86 -13.26 6.52
N LYS A 74 7.32 -12.69 5.40
CA LYS A 74 8.64 -13.00 4.84
C LYS A 74 9.77 -12.61 5.79
N VAL A 75 9.61 -11.49 6.51
CA VAL A 75 10.56 -11.05 7.55
C VAL A 75 10.47 -11.90 8.82
N GLU A 76 9.27 -12.08 9.37
CA GLU A 76 9.10 -12.75 10.66
C GLU A 76 9.19 -14.26 10.55
N SER A 77 8.42 -14.90 9.67
CA SER A 77 8.41 -16.36 9.52
C SER A 77 9.55 -16.82 8.63
N GLY A 78 9.75 -16.13 7.50
CA GLY A 78 10.75 -16.50 6.49
C GLY A 78 12.19 -16.09 6.84
N LYS A 79 12.40 -15.27 7.89
CA LYS A 79 13.70 -14.71 8.30
C LYS A 79 14.51 -14.15 7.12
N THR A 80 13.80 -13.59 6.14
CA THR A 80 14.36 -13.12 4.88
C THR A 80 14.27 -11.61 4.81
N SER A 81 15.38 -10.97 4.41
CA SER A 81 15.38 -9.52 4.15
C SER A 81 14.57 -9.21 2.90
N VAL A 82 13.83 -8.10 2.92
CA VAL A 82 12.93 -7.69 1.83
C VAL A 82 13.28 -6.30 1.34
N VAL A 83 13.18 -6.09 0.03
CA VAL A 83 13.27 -4.78 -0.61
C VAL A 83 11.88 -4.43 -1.12
N VAL A 84 11.37 -3.25 -0.75
CA VAL A 84 10.03 -2.79 -1.13
C VAL A 84 10.20 -1.52 -1.98
N HIS A 85 9.75 -1.58 -3.23
CA HIS A 85 9.76 -0.42 -4.11
C HIS A 85 8.49 -0.33 -4.96
N CYS A 86 8.29 0.83 -5.56
CA CYS A 86 7.30 1.07 -6.61
C CYS A 86 7.92 2.03 -7.63
N SER A 87 7.12 2.62 -8.52
CA SER A 87 7.64 3.48 -9.59
C SER A 87 8.52 4.63 -9.10
N ASP A 88 8.02 5.45 -8.16
CA ASP A 88 8.76 6.60 -7.60
C ASP A 88 9.15 6.40 -6.11
N GLY A 89 8.70 5.30 -5.50
CA GLY A 89 9.03 4.96 -4.11
C GLY A 89 8.32 5.78 -3.02
N TRP A 90 7.51 6.79 -3.33
CA TRP A 90 6.90 7.66 -2.32
C TRP A 90 5.39 7.48 -2.10
N ASP A 91 4.70 6.58 -2.83
CA ASP A 91 3.25 6.37 -2.69
C ASP A 91 2.90 5.00 -2.09
N ARG A 92 3.13 3.93 -2.86
CA ARG A 92 2.79 2.55 -2.45
C ARG A 92 3.80 1.98 -1.47
N THR A 93 5.06 2.35 -1.63
CA THR A 93 6.14 1.92 -0.73
C THR A 93 5.87 2.33 0.73
N PRO A 94 5.61 3.61 1.08
CA PRO A 94 5.36 3.97 2.47
C PRO A 94 4.08 3.37 3.04
N GLN A 95 3.06 3.08 2.21
CA GLN A 95 1.90 2.28 2.65
C GLN A 95 2.34 0.89 3.11
N LEU A 96 3.11 0.19 2.29
CA LEU A 96 3.56 -1.17 2.55
C LEU A 96 4.54 -1.26 3.73
N THR A 97 5.56 -0.39 3.76
CA THR A 97 6.55 -0.40 4.85
C THR A 97 5.92 -0.01 6.18
N SER A 98 5.09 1.03 6.22
CA SER A 98 4.43 1.46 7.46
C SER A 98 3.50 0.37 8.02
N LEU A 99 2.69 -0.27 7.17
CA LEU A 99 1.79 -1.33 7.61
C LEU A 99 2.57 -2.57 8.09
N ALA A 100 3.63 -2.98 7.39
CA ALA A 100 4.48 -4.09 7.83
C ALA A 100 5.16 -3.77 9.17
N LEU A 101 5.66 -2.54 9.35
CA LEU A 101 6.25 -2.11 10.62
C LEU A 101 5.25 -2.13 11.78
N ILE A 102 3.99 -1.75 11.56
CA ILE A 102 2.92 -1.86 12.57
C ILE A 102 2.65 -3.31 12.97
N MET A 103 2.70 -4.24 12.00
CA MET A 103 2.52 -5.68 12.26
C MET A 103 3.69 -6.27 13.06
N LEU A 104 4.92 -5.87 12.73
CA LEU A 104 6.16 -6.45 13.28
C LEU A 104 6.57 -5.85 14.63
N ASP A 105 6.40 -4.55 14.82
CA ASP A 105 6.93 -3.85 16.00
C ASP A 105 5.80 -3.19 16.80
N SER A 106 5.66 -3.63 18.06
CA SER A 106 4.65 -3.10 18.99
C SER A 106 4.86 -1.63 19.33
N TYR A 107 6.08 -1.10 19.17
CA TYR A 107 6.38 0.31 19.38
C TYR A 107 5.51 1.21 18.50
N TYR A 108 5.40 0.90 17.20
CA TYR A 108 4.63 1.69 16.24
C TYR A 108 3.11 1.61 16.47
N ARG A 109 2.64 0.75 17.39
CA ARG A 109 1.25 0.69 17.86
C ARG A 109 0.95 1.59 19.06
N THR A 110 1.96 2.28 19.61
CA THR A 110 1.77 3.34 20.59
C THR A 110 1.49 4.68 19.90
N ILE A 111 0.84 5.64 20.58
CA ILE A 111 0.60 6.98 20.03
C ILE A 111 1.91 7.63 19.57
N ARG A 112 2.94 7.58 20.43
CA ARG A 112 4.25 8.18 20.13
C ARG A 112 4.96 7.45 19.00
N GLY A 113 4.91 6.12 18.98
CA GLY A 113 5.51 5.33 17.91
C GLY A 113 4.82 5.57 16.58
N PHE A 114 3.49 5.65 16.54
CA PHE A 114 2.77 5.94 15.31
C PHE A 114 3.08 7.35 14.76
N GLN A 115 3.21 8.36 15.62
CA GLN A 115 3.71 9.68 15.21
C GLN A 115 5.09 9.59 14.57
N ILE A 116 6.01 8.84 15.18
CA ILE A 116 7.36 8.63 14.64
C ILE A 116 7.33 7.86 13.32
N LEU A 117 6.42 6.90 13.16
CA LEU A 117 6.23 6.18 11.91
C LEU A 117 5.82 7.13 10.78
N LEU A 118 4.91 8.06 11.04
CA LEU A 118 4.49 9.07 10.06
C LEU A 118 5.62 10.05 9.72
N GLU A 119 6.30 10.59 10.74
CA GLU A 119 7.45 11.47 10.56
C GLU A 119 8.56 10.78 9.74
N LYS A 120 8.82 9.51 10.04
CA LYS A 120 9.81 8.71 9.33
C LYS A 120 9.32 8.33 7.94
N GLU A 121 8.44 7.33 7.82
CA GLU A 121 8.14 6.65 6.56
C GLU A 121 7.38 7.52 5.56
N TRP A 122 6.69 8.58 6.01
CA TRP A 122 5.90 9.43 5.12
C TRP A 122 6.52 10.80 4.89
N LEU A 123 6.80 11.54 5.96
CA LEU A 123 7.30 12.92 5.86
C LEU A 123 8.76 12.94 5.43
N SER A 124 9.65 12.24 6.16
CA SER A 124 11.09 12.28 5.86
C SER A 124 11.45 11.54 4.56
N PHE A 125 10.69 10.51 4.20
CA PHE A 125 10.86 9.78 2.93
C PHE A 125 10.10 10.40 1.74
N GLY A 126 9.53 11.60 1.92
CA GLY A 126 9.13 12.46 0.81
C GLY A 126 7.80 12.13 0.14
N HIS A 127 6.85 11.52 0.86
CA HIS A 127 5.47 11.47 0.37
C HIS A 127 4.97 12.89 0.10
N ARG A 128 4.43 13.12 -1.09
CA ARG A 128 4.14 14.46 -1.60
C ARG A 128 2.79 14.98 -1.12
N PHE A 129 2.65 15.20 0.19
CA PHE A 129 1.40 15.65 0.82
C PHE A 129 0.78 16.93 0.24
N GLN A 130 1.59 17.83 -0.32
CA GLN A 130 1.11 19.12 -0.86
C GLN A 130 0.62 19.02 -2.32
N GLN A 131 0.85 17.90 -3.01
CA GLN A 131 0.67 17.79 -4.47
C GLN A 131 -0.78 17.53 -4.90
#